data_AF-A0A936YCB0-F1
#
_entry.id   AF-A0A936YCB0-F1
#
_cell.length_a   1.000
_cell.length_b   1.000
_cell.length_c   1.000
_cell.angle_alpha   90.00
_cell.angle_beta   90.00
_cell.angle_gamma   90.00
#
_symmetry.space_group_name_H-M   'P 1'
#
loop_
_entity.id
_entity.type
_entity.pdbx_description
1 polymer ?
#
loop_
_entity_poly.entity_id
_entity_poly.type
_entity_poly.pdbx_seq_one_letter_code
_entity_poly.pdbx_strand_id
1 'polypeptide(L)'
;MKYWEAATDDIINAWAAAYGFLADILIGREKQIYDENAKKPGGWEGFKSFRVSRKEKESSNITSVYLVAADGAPLPAFKPGQYITVRVKNPDGQTTMRNYSLSDKPASRIPHQCETRITA
;
A
#
# COMPACT_ATOMS: atom_id res chain seq x y z
N MET A 1 0.02 0.92 -43.17
CA MET A 1 -0.71 0.47 -41.96
C MET A 1 -0.61 -1.05 -41.91
N LYS A 2 0.36 -1.61 -41.16
CA LYS A 2 0.64 -3.06 -41.06
C LYS A 2 1.22 -3.39 -39.66
N TYR A 3 0.39 -3.39 -38.63
CA TYR A 3 0.82 -3.82 -37.28
C TYR A 3 0.08 -5.07 -36.78
N TRP A 4 -1.04 -5.44 -37.41
CA TRP A 4 -1.85 -6.59 -36.98
C TRP A 4 -1.42 -7.92 -37.63
N GLU A 5 -0.76 -7.91 -38.80
CA GLU A 5 -0.28 -9.14 -39.47
C GLU A 5 0.83 -9.87 -38.66
N ALA A 6 1.48 -9.18 -37.71
CA ALA A 6 2.53 -9.75 -36.86
C ALA A 6 1.99 -10.41 -35.57
N ALA A 7 0.71 -10.27 -35.26
CA ALA A 7 0.06 -10.92 -34.13
C ALA A 7 -0.58 -12.23 -34.61
N THR A 8 0.24 -13.18 -35.06
CA THR A 8 -0.24 -14.51 -35.42
C THR A 8 -0.76 -15.24 -34.19
N ASP A 9 -1.62 -16.25 -34.40
CA ASP A 9 -2.17 -17.04 -33.29
C ASP A 9 -1.07 -17.68 -32.43
N ASP A 10 0.02 -18.15 -33.05
CA ASP A 10 1.18 -18.70 -32.33
C ASP A 10 1.84 -17.65 -31.42
N ILE A 11 1.98 -16.42 -31.90
CA ILE A 11 2.56 -15.32 -31.11
C ILE A 11 1.61 -14.93 -29.98
N ILE A 12 0.31 -14.81 -30.26
CA ILE A 12 -0.72 -14.50 -29.26
C ILE A 12 -0.74 -15.58 -28.17
N ASN A 13 -0.71 -16.86 -28.55
CA ASN A 13 -0.72 -17.98 -27.62
C ASN A 13 0.56 -18.02 -26.76
N ALA A 14 1.73 -17.74 -27.34
CA ALA A 14 2.98 -17.66 -26.59
C ALA A 14 2.95 -16.53 -25.54
N TRP A 15 2.47 -15.34 -25.91
CA TRP A 15 2.32 -14.22 -24.97
C TRP A 15 1.24 -14.49 -23.92
N ALA A 16 0.14 -15.15 -24.28
CA ALA A 16 -0.89 -15.55 -23.33
C ALA A 16 -0.35 -16.54 -22.30
N ALA A 17 0.44 -17.53 -22.72
CA ALA A 17 1.10 -18.47 -21.82
C ALA A 17 2.12 -17.77 -20.90
N ALA A 18 2.94 -16.87 -21.44
CA ALA A 18 3.91 -16.09 -20.66
C ALA A 18 3.22 -15.16 -19.64
N TYR A 19 2.12 -14.51 -20.06
CA TYR A 19 1.31 -13.68 -19.17
C TYR A 19 0.69 -14.51 -18.06
N GLY A 20 0.07 -15.65 -18.38
CA GLY A 20 -0.53 -16.55 -17.38
C GLY A 20 0.49 -17.03 -16.36
N PHE A 21 1.68 -17.44 -16.82
CA PHE A 21 2.77 -17.85 -15.94
C PHE A 21 3.20 -16.74 -14.97
N LEU A 22 3.38 -15.51 -15.47
CA LEU A 22 3.73 -14.38 -14.61
C LEU A 22 2.57 -14.01 -13.66
N ALA A 23 1.33 -14.06 -14.13
CA ALA A 23 0.15 -13.79 -13.32
C ALA A 23 0.04 -14.76 -12.15
N ASP A 24 0.24 -16.06 -12.38
CA ASP A 24 0.21 -17.08 -11.31
C ASP A 24 1.28 -16.83 -10.24
N ILE A 25 2.49 -16.44 -10.65
CA ILE A 25 3.58 -16.06 -9.73
C ILE A 25 3.18 -14.85 -8.89
N LEU A 26 2.67 -13.79 -9.53
CA LEU A 26 2.28 -12.55 -8.85
C LEU A 26 1.11 -12.80 -7.88
N ILE A 27 0.07 -13.50 -8.32
CA ILE A 27 -1.09 -13.88 -7.48
C ILE A 27 -0.62 -14.66 -6.25
N GLY A 28 0.24 -15.66 -6.44
CA GLY A 28 0.77 -16.47 -5.35
C GLY A 28 1.57 -15.64 -4.36
N ARG A 29 2.44 -14.74 -4.85
CA ARG A 29 3.27 -13.89 -3.99
C ARG A 29 2.45 -12.83 -3.26
N GLU A 30 1.50 -12.18 -3.93
CA GLU A 30 0.59 -11.21 -3.34
C GLU A 30 -0.24 -11.85 -2.23
N LYS A 31 -0.80 -13.04 -2.48
CA LYS A 31 -1.52 -13.80 -1.46
C LYS A 31 -0.68 -14.06 -0.22
N GLN A 32 0.57 -14.50 -0.40
CA GLN A 32 1.49 -14.72 0.72
C GLN A 32 1.73 -13.42 1.50
N ILE A 33 1.93 -12.29 0.81
CA ILE A 33 2.13 -10.97 1.46
C ILE A 33 0.88 -10.56 2.24
N TYR A 34 -0.32 -10.75 1.70
CA TYR A 34 -1.57 -10.46 2.40
C TYR A 34 -1.71 -11.32 3.67
N ASP A 35 -1.49 -12.63 3.55
CA ASP A 35 -1.57 -13.56 4.68
C ASP A 35 -0.51 -13.21 5.76
N GLU A 36 0.72 -12.89 5.37
CA GLU A 36 1.80 -12.46 6.27
C GLU A 36 1.47 -11.14 6.98
N ASN A 37 0.86 -10.18 6.29
CA ASN A 37 0.50 -8.90 6.88
C ASN A 37 -0.69 -9.03 7.84
N ALA A 38 -1.70 -9.81 7.49
CA ALA A 38 -2.87 -10.04 8.33
C ALA A 38 -2.54 -10.79 9.63
N LYS A 39 -1.57 -11.72 9.58
CA LYS A 39 -1.13 -12.52 10.75
C LYS A 39 -0.23 -11.75 11.74
N LYS A 40 0.30 -10.58 11.37
CA LYS A 40 1.11 -9.78 12.30
C LYS A 40 0.25 -9.25 13.46
N PRO A 41 0.82 -9.06 14.66
CA PRO A 41 0.14 -8.32 15.72
C PRO A 41 -0.28 -6.93 15.23
N GLY A 42 -1.57 -6.60 15.31
CA GLY A 42 -2.13 -5.35 14.77
C GLY A 42 -2.30 -5.32 13.25
N GLY A 43 -1.98 -6.42 12.55
CA GLY A 43 -2.15 -6.58 11.11
C GLY A 43 -3.60 -6.56 10.67
N TRP A 44 -3.82 -6.29 9.39
CA TRP A 44 -5.13 -6.31 8.75
C TRP A 44 -5.01 -6.72 7.28
N GLU A 45 -6.14 -7.03 6.65
CA GLU A 45 -6.26 -7.30 5.21
C GLU A 45 -7.05 -6.17 4.53
N GLY A 46 -6.65 -5.80 3.31
CA GLY A 46 -7.28 -4.71 2.57
C GLY A 46 -7.03 -3.31 3.17
N PHE A 47 -8.06 -2.47 3.17
CA PHE A 47 -7.98 -1.10 3.69
C PHE A 47 -8.56 -0.99 5.09
N LYS A 48 -7.80 -0.37 5.99
CA LYS A 48 -8.22 -0.04 7.35
C LYS A 48 -8.47 1.47 7.47
N SER A 49 -9.48 1.85 8.24
CA SER A 49 -9.79 3.26 8.50
C SER A 49 -8.82 3.86 9.51
N PHE A 50 -8.28 5.04 9.17
CA PHE A 50 -7.39 5.83 10.02
C PHE A 50 -7.96 7.23 10.23
N ARG A 51 -7.59 7.85 11.35
CA ARG A 51 -7.82 9.28 11.60
C ARG A 51 -6.48 10.01 11.65
N VAL A 52 -6.48 11.26 11.20
CA VAL A 52 -5.34 12.15 11.38
C VAL A 52 -5.34 12.64 12.83
N SER A 53 -4.32 12.27 13.59
CA SER A 53 -4.12 12.70 14.97
C SER A 53 -3.34 14.01 15.06
N ARG A 54 -2.38 14.22 14.15
CA ARG A 54 -1.54 15.42 14.09
C ARG A 54 -1.15 15.74 12.64
N LYS A 55 -0.97 17.03 12.36
CA LYS A 55 -0.37 17.55 11.13
C LYS A 55 0.76 18.52 11.50
N GLU A 56 1.86 18.46 10.79
CA GLU A 56 3.05 19.27 11.05
C GLU A 56 3.65 19.75 9.74
N LYS A 57 3.78 21.07 9.59
CA LYS A 57 4.34 21.68 8.38
C LYS A 57 5.86 21.65 8.47
N GLU A 58 6.50 20.89 7.60
CA GLU A 58 7.96 20.73 7.55
C GLU A 58 8.62 21.80 6.69
N SER A 59 7.93 22.22 5.62
CA SER A 59 8.41 23.24 4.68
C SER A 59 7.24 24.02 4.06
N SER A 60 7.53 24.89 3.09
CA SER A 60 6.50 25.59 2.32
C SER A 60 5.56 24.63 1.56
N ASN A 61 6.04 23.44 1.18
CA ASN A 61 5.33 22.48 0.33
C ASN A 61 5.28 21.05 0.88
N ILE A 62 5.76 20.80 2.10
CA ILE A 62 5.78 19.47 2.73
C ILE A 62 5.08 19.52 4.09
N THR A 63 4.16 18.58 4.30
CA THR A 63 3.45 18.39 5.58
C THR A 63 3.55 16.93 6.02
N SER A 64 4.02 16.73 7.25
CA SER A 64 3.91 15.45 7.93
C SER A 64 2.51 15.26 8.47
N VAL A 65 1.96 14.07 8.26
CA VAL A 65 0.65 13.65 8.77
C VAL A 65 0.86 12.43 9.63
N TYR A 66 0.33 12.49 10.85
CA TYR A 66 0.35 11.40 11.79
C TYR A 66 -1.02 10.72 11.81
N LEU A 67 -1.01 9.40 11.68
CA LEU A 67 -2.19 8.56 11.49
C LEU A 67 -2.29 7.56 12.63
N VAL A 68 -3.49 7.46 13.21
CA VAL A 68 -3.83 6.42 14.19
C VAL A 68 -5.03 5.62 13.71
N ALA A 69 -5.09 4.34 14.05
CA ALA A 69 -6.20 3.47 13.69
C ALA A 69 -7.52 4.06 14.25
N ALA A 70 -8.56 4.15 13.41
CA ALA A 70 -9.83 4.75 13.82
C ALA A 70 -10.55 3.92 14.91
N ASP A 71 -10.30 2.61 14.93
CA ASP A 71 -10.81 1.67 15.94
C ASP A 71 -9.91 1.56 17.18
N GLY A 72 -8.81 2.32 17.26
CA GLY A 72 -7.87 2.29 18.37
C GLY A 72 -7.00 1.02 18.45
N ALA A 73 -7.09 0.12 17.46
CA ALA A 73 -6.29 -1.09 17.43
C ALA A 73 -4.78 -0.78 17.29
N PRO A 74 -3.89 -1.62 17.84
CA PRO A 74 -2.45 -1.47 17.64
C PRO A 74 -2.08 -1.62 16.16
N LEU A 75 -0.97 -0.99 15.76
CA LEU A 75 -0.43 -1.07 14.41
C LEU A 75 0.71 -2.08 14.34
N PRO A 76 0.89 -2.79 13.21
CA PRO A 76 1.99 -3.71 13.05
C PRO A 76 3.31 -2.93 12.90
N ALA A 77 4.40 -3.53 13.37
CA ALA A 77 5.73 -3.00 13.11
C ALA A 77 6.05 -3.01 11.60
N PHE A 78 6.79 -1.99 11.15
CA PHE A 78 7.26 -1.86 9.78
C PHE A 78 8.79 -1.80 9.71
N LYS A 79 9.37 -2.11 8.55
CA LYS A 79 10.79 -1.98 8.26
C LYS A 79 11.08 -0.59 7.66
N PRO A 80 12.21 0.04 8.00
CA PRO A 80 12.64 1.28 7.33
C PRO A 80 12.65 1.11 5.81
N GLY A 81 12.13 2.11 5.09
CA GLY A 81 11.98 2.08 3.63
C GLY A 81 10.66 1.49 3.11
N GLN A 82 9.80 0.96 3.99
CA GLN A 82 8.43 0.57 3.60
C GLN A 82 7.51 1.78 3.41
N TYR A 83 6.43 1.56 2.67
CA TYR A 83 5.40 2.55 2.38
C TYR A 83 4.00 2.00 2.67
N ILE A 84 3.02 2.89 2.76
CA ILE A 84 1.60 2.55 2.79
C ILE A 84 0.88 3.21 1.62
N THR A 85 -0.21 2.60 1.18
CA THR A 85 -1.14 3.19 0.22
C THR A 85 -2.26 3.90 0.97
N VAL A 86 -2.36 5.21 0.80
CA VAL A 86 -3.46 6.01 1.35
C VAL A 86 -4.54 6.14 0.29
N ARG A 87 -5.77 5.74 0.66
CA ARG A 87 -6.96 5.83 -0.17
C ARG A 87 -7.88 6.92 0.34
N VAL A 88 -8.13 7.93 -0.48
CA VAL A 88 -8.98 9.09 -0.13
C VAL A 88 -10.12 9.20 -1.12
N LYS A 89 -11.34 9.40 -0.61
CA LYS A 89 -12.49 9.76 -1.42
C LYS A 89 -12.48 11.27 -1.66
N ASN A 90 -12.43 11.68 -2.92
CA ASN A 90 -12.45 13.08 -3.31
C ASN A 90 -13.89 13.65 -3.26
N PRO A 91 -14.05 14.99 -3.25
CA PRO A 91 -15.37 15.63 -3.27
C PRO A 91 -16.24 15.24 -4.47
N ASP A 92 -15.63 14.88 -5.60
CA ASP A 92 -16.31 14.42 -6.82
C ASP A 92 -16.82 12.97 -6.73
N GLY A 93 -16.58 12.29 -5.61
CA GLY A 93 -16.99 10.90 -5.37
C GLY A 93 -15.97 9.86 -5.85
N GLN A 94 -14.94 10.24 -6.61
CA GLN A 94 -13.87 9.33 -7.03
C GLN A 94 -12.93 9.00 -5.88
N THR A 95 -12.19 7.91 -6.02
CA THR A 95 -11.20 7.49 -5.02
C THR A 95 -9.80 7.57 -5.61
N THR A 96 -8.93 8.33 -4.94
CA THR A 96 -7.51 8.41 -5.29
C THR A 96 -6.70 7.54 -4.34
N MET A 97 -5.72 6.82 -4.89
CA MET A 97 -4.72 6.09 -4.11
C MET A 97 -3.33 6.64 -4.39
N ARG A 98 -2.54 6.87 -3.34
CA ARG A 98 -1.14 7.28 -3.43
C ARG A 98 -0.30 6.55 -2.39
N ASN A 99 0.94 6.25 -2.76
CA ASN A 99 1.90 5.60 -1.87
C ASN A 99 2.74 6.67 -1.16
N TYR A 100 2.90 6.51 0.15
CA TYR A 100 3.74 7.37 0.98
C TYR A 100 4.64 6.52 1.86
N SER A 101 5.92 6.90 1.92
CA SER A 101 6.89 6.26 2.81
C SER A 101 6.49 6.46 4.27
N LEU A 102 6.75 5.44 5.08
CA LEU A 102 6.64 5.53 6.53
C LEU A 102 7.88 6.25 7.06
N SER A 103 7.70 7.48 7.53
CA SER A 103 8.78 8.40 7.89
C SER A 103 9.12 8.43 9.39
N ASP A 104 8.43 7.64 10.22
CA ASP A 104 8.71 7.55 11.65
C ASP A 104 9.68 6.39 11.97
N LYS A 105 10.14 6.32 13.22
CA LYS A 105 10.88 5.17 13.73
C LYS A 105 9.96 3.93 13.74
N PRO A 106 10.45 2.76 13.29
CA PRO A 106 9.78 1.48 13.53
C PRO A 106 9.43 1.37 15.01
N ALA A 107 8.17 1.05 15.34
CA ALA A 107 7.64 1.02 16.70
C ALA A 107 8.67 0.50 17.73
N SER A 108 9.28 1.42 18.48
CA SER A 108 10.30 1.08 19.46
C SER A 108 9.61 0.64 20.74
N ARG A 109 9.16 -0.62 20.84
CA ARG A 109 8.79 -1.34 22.10
C ARG A 109 7.93 -0.59 23.15
N ILE A 110 7.31 0.55 22.82
CA ILE A 110 6.54 1.38 23.74
C ILE A 110 5.04 1.12 23.43
N PRO A 111 4.26 0.60 24.39
CA PRO A 111 2.86 0.19 24.19
C PRO A 111 1.88 1.29 23.74
N HIS A 112 2.32 2.54 23.56
CA HIS A 112 1.46 3.70 23.33
C HIS A 112 1.66 4.35 21.95
N GLN A 113 2.54 3.82 21.10
CA GLN A 113 2.74 4.38 19.76
C GLN A 113 1.77 3.72 18.78
N CYS A 114 0.49 4.09 18.90
CA CYS A 114 -0.57 3.74 17.93
C CYS A 114 -0.57 4.70 16.72
N GLU A 115 0.56 5.36 16.45
CA GLU A 115 0.68 6.46 15.52
C GLU A 115 1.79 6.20 14.51
N THR A 116 1.53 6.52 13.24
CA THR A 116 2.46 6.41 12.13
C THR A 116 2.55 7.74 11.40
N ARG A 117 3.77 8.17 11.04
CA ARG A 117 4.02 9.39 10.25
C ARG A 117 4.22 9.07 8.77
N ILE A 118 3.53 9.83 7.92
CA ILE A 118 3.83 9.94 6.48
C ILE A 118 4.15 11.38 6.12
N THR A 119 4.91 11.58 5.05
CA THR A 119 5.28 12.91 4.55
C THR A 119 4.65 13.11 3.18
N ALA A 120 3.85 14.18 3.03
CA ALA A 120 3.09 14.49 1.83
C ALA A 120 3.30 15.94 1.37
#